data_AF-A0A2U1NK29-F1
#
_entry.id   AF-A0A2U1NK29-F1
#
_cell.length_a   1.000
_cell.length_b   1.000
_cell.length_c   1.000
_cell.angle_alpha   90.00
_cell.angle_beta   90.00
_cell.angle_gamma   90.00
#
_symmetry.space_group_name_H-M   'P 1'
#
loop_
_entity.id
_entity.type
_entity.pdbx_description
1 polymer ?
#
loop_
_entity_poly.entity_id
_entity_poly.type
_entity_poly.pdbx_seq_one_letter_code
_entity_poly.pdbx_strand_id
1 'polypeptide(L)'
;MKKVIWYVLHNSPEIDAYMNEFEREFPDSDMSKEFVDWFAMKIRKLYVDKDPTCTPDLFALACGPSPTPVSINSCVVNGVKFVVHSRDIKRTTQNSGICSPGERKGEMYYGLLEEILEFAYTQFKVVLFRGSPELWSQLMSQMNSQTEVGSGSGAGVCEAGSGSPSGSGEASSGSGTDEASGSGDDINIDGDSSDGEGQ
;
A
#
# COMPACT_ATOMS: atom_id res chain seq x y z
N MET A 1 -12.01 -13.70 9.07
CA MET A 1 -10.93 -14.44 8.35
C MET A 1 -11.29 -14.88 6.94
N LYS A 2 -12.28 -15.77 6.67
CA LYS A 2 -12.46 -16.35 5.31
C LYS A 2 -12.50 -15.32 4.15
N LYS A 3 -13.20 -14.18 4.31
CA LYS A 3 -13.19 -13.08 3.32
C LYS A 3 -11.79 -12.47 3.05
N VAL A 4 -10.96 -12.34 4.10
CA VAL A 4 -9.58 -11.84 3.98
C VAL A 4 -8.72 -12.85 3.24
N ILE A 5 -8.84 -14.14 3.60
CA ILE A 5 -8.09 -15.22 2.93
C ILE A 5 -8.46 -15.28 1.45
N TRP A 6 -9.76 -15.23 1.12
CA TRP A 6 -10.25 -15.12 -0.25
C TRP A 6 -9.65 -13.90 -0.97
N TYR A 7 -9.69 -12.71 -0.36
CA TYR A 7 -9.12 -11.49 -0.96
C TYR A 7 -7.63 -11.63 -1.25
N VAL A 8 -6.83 -12.18 -0.33
CA VAL A 8 -5.40 -12.41 -0.58
C VAL A 8 -5.21 -13.41 -1.72
N LEU A 9 -5.84 -14.57 -1.67
CA LEU A 9 -5.72 -15.61 -2.72
C LEU A 9 -6.12 -15.07 -4.10
N HIS A 10 -7.18 -14.28 -4.19
CA HIS A 10 -7.67 -13.70 -5.45
C HIS A 10 -6.82 -12.55 -6.02
N ASN A 11 -5.86 -12.03 -5.24
CA ASN A 11 -4.92 -11.01 -5.69
C ASN A 11 -3.46 -11.52 -5.76
N SER A 12 -3.25 -12.85 -5.65
CA SER A 12 -1.94 -13.51 -5.70
C SER A 12 -1.76 -14.26 -7.04
N PRO A 13 -0.90 -13.80 -7.96
CA PRO A 13 -0.68 -14.47 -9.26
C PRO A 13 -0.25 -15.94 -9.17
N GLU A 14 0.36 -16.34 -8.04
CA GLU A 14 0.74 -17.72 -7.73
C GLU A 14 -0.49 -18.67 -7.64
N ILE A 15 -1.69 -18.11 -7.47
CA ILE A 15 -2.95 -18.82 -7.26
C ILE A 15 -3.75 -18.96 -8.58
N ASP A 16 -3.45 -18.18 -9.62
CA ASP A 16 -4.20 -18.17 -10.89
C ASP A 16 -4.33 -19.57 -11.50
N ALA A 17 -3.25 -20.36 -11.50
CA ALA A 17 -3.26 -21.73 -12.01
C ALA A 17 -4.25 -22.64 -11.25
N TYR A 18 -4.40 -22.43 -9.94
CA TYR A 18 -5.31 -23.16 -9.07
C TYR A 18 -6.76 -22.68 -9.23
N MET A 19 -7.00 -21.39 -9.47
CA MET A 19 -8.34 -20.88 -9.79
C MET A 19 -8.85 -21.49 -11.11
N ASN A 20 -8.03 -21.46 -12.16
CA ASN A 20 -8.35 -22.08 -13.45
C ASN A 20 -8.55 -23.61 -13.36
N GLU A 21 -7.87 -24.29 -12.42
CA GLU A 21 -8.11 -25.70 -12.14
C GLU A 21 -9.45 -25.92 -11.42
N PHE A 22 -9.77 -25.12 -10.41
CA PHE A 22 -11.03 -25.19 -9.68
C PHE A 22 -12.24 -24.93 -10.59
N GLU A 23 -12.21 -23.89 -11.44
CA GLU A 23 -13.31 -23.60 -12.39
C GLU A 23 -13.55 -24.75 -13.38
N ARG A 24 -12.48 -25.45 -13.78
CA ARG A 24 -12.57 -26.60 -14.69
C ARG A 24 -13.11 -27.86 -13.99
N GLU A 25 -12.78 -28.07 -12.72
CA GLU A 25 -13.28 -29.21 -11.93
C GLU A 25 -14.70 -28.97 -11.39
N PHE A 26 -15.08 -27.71 -11.10
CA PHE A 26 -16.32 -27.31 -10.41
C PHE A 26 -16.98 -26.09 -11.09
N PRO A 27 -17.47 -26.20 -12.33
CA PRO A 27 -17.99 -25.06 -13.10
C PRO A 27 -19.26 -24.41 -12.52
N ASP A 28 -20.02 -25.14 -11.70
CA ASP A 28 -21.25 -24.66 -11.05
C ASP A 28 -21.04 -24.15 -9.60
N SER A 29 -19.80 -24.22 -9.08
CA SER A 29 -19.49 -23.85 -7.68
C SER A 29 -19.31 -22.35 -7.47
N ASP A 30 -19.59 -21.87 -6.26
CA ASP A 30 -19.30 -20.50 -5.87
C ASP A 30 -17.83 -20.37 -5.45
N MET A 31 -16.99 -19.98 -6.42
CA MET A 31 -15.57 -19.65 -6.26
C MET A 31 -15.28 -18.86 -4.95
N SER A 32 -16.08 -17.83 -4.64
CA SER A 32 -15.84 -16.97 -3.47
C SER A 32 -16.08 -17.66 -2.11
N LYS A 33 -16.81 -18.78 -2.12
CA LYS A 33 -17.15 -19.57 -0.92
C LYS A 33 -16.36 -20.86 -0.80
N GLU A 34 -16.14 -21.55 -1.91
CA GLU A 34 -15.67 -22.94 -1.94
C GLU A 34 -14.17 -23.06 -2.22
N PHE A 35 -13.60 -22.15 -3.02
CA PHE A 35 -12.20 -22.21 -3.45
C PHE A 35 -11.22 -22.28 -2.27
N VAL A 36 -11.43 -21.47 -1.24
CA VAL A 36 -10.51 -21.40 -0.07
C VAL A 36 -10.36 -22.77 0.59
N ASP A 37 -11.44 -23.54 0.70
CA ASP A 37 -11.42 -24.84 1.37
C ASP A 37 -10.85 -25.92 0.44
N TRP A 38 -11.22 -25.90 -0.85
CA TRP A 38 -10.64 -26.78 -1.87
C TRP A 38 -9.13 -26.57 -2.02
N PHE A 39 -8.67 -25.33 -2.10
CA PHE A 39 -7.27 -24.97 -2.23
C PHE A 39 -6.47 -25.47 -1.01
N ALA A 40 -6.97 -25.22 0.20
CA ALA A 40 -6.35 -25.74 1.42
C ALA A 40 -6.29 -27.27 1.46
N MET A 41 -7.26 -27.98 0.88
CA MET A 41 -7.22 -29.45 0.72
C MET A 41 -6.22 -29.89 -0.35
N LYS A 42 -6.20 -29.25 -1.52
CA LYS A 42 -5.31 -29.53 -2.66
C LYS A 42 -3.84 -29.40 -2.23
N ILE A 43 -3.46 -28.27 -1.64
CA ILE A 43 -2.08 -28.02 -1.23
C ILE A 43 -1.66 -28.91 -0.06
N ARG A 44 -2.56 -29.20 0.89
CA ARG A 44 -2.27 -30.18 1.96
C ARG A 44 -1.98 -31.57 1.41
N LYS A 45 -2.66 -31.99 0.34
CA LYS A 45 -2.37 -33.26 -0.34
C LYS A 45 -0.96 -33.22 -0.96
N LEU A 46 -0.64 -32.19 -1.75
CA LEU A 46 0.69 -32.04 -2.37
C LEU A 46 1.82 -32.06 -1.33
N TYR A 47 1.61 -31.43 -0.17
CA TYR A 47 2.56 -31.45 0.95
C TYR A 47 2.77 -32.86 1.54
N VAL A 48 1.70 -33.63 1.75
CA VAL A 48 1.77 -35.02 2.26
C VAL A 48 2.43 -35.95 1.24
N ASP A 49 2.11 -35.78 -0.04
CA ASP A 49 2.69 -36.53 -1.16
C ASP A 49 4.16 -36.14 -1.44
N LYS A 50 4.67 -35.10 -0.76
CA LYS A 50 6.01 -34.49 -0.94
C LYS A 50 6.27 -34.02 -2.37
N ASP A 51 5.23 -33.51 -3.02
CA ASP A 51 5.31 -33.01 -4.38
C ASP A 51 6.24 -31.77 -4.44
N PRO A 52 7.25 -31.73 -5.33
CA PRO A 52 8.20 -30.62 -5.41
C PRO A 52 7.56 -29.31 -5.89
N THR A 53 6.34 -29.32 -6.42
CA THR A 53 5.58 -28.10 -6.75
C THR A 53 4.95 -27.43 -5.51
N CYS A 54 4.90 -28.12 -4.36
CA CYS A 54 4.41 -27.56 -3.11
C CYS A 54 5.47 -26.64 -2.47
N THR A 55 5.54 -25.39 -2.92
CA THR A 55 6.47 -24.39 -2.37
C THR A 55 6.07 -24.00 -0.93
N PRO A 56 7.03 -23.55 -0.09
CA PRO A 56 6.73 -23.06 1.25
C PRO A 56 5.68 -21.94 1.28
N ASP A 57 5.73 -21.03 0.29
CA ASP A 57 4.81 -19.90 0.19
C ASP A 57 3.39 -20.35 -0.20
N LEU A 58 3.27 -21.30 -1.12
CA LEU A 58 1.99 -21.91 -1.49
C LEU A 58 1.37 -22.66 -0.31
N PHE A 59 2.18 -23.38 0.46
CA PHE A 59 1.74 -24.03 1.70
C PHE A 59 1.32 -23.01 2.77
N ALA A 60 2.02 -21.87 2.88
CA ALA A 60 1.63 -20.78 3.78
C ALA A 60 0.28 -20.17 3.38
N LEU A 61 0.07 -19.86 2.09
CA LEU A 61 -1.21 -19.38 1.55
C LEU A 61 -2.35 -20.35 1.88
N ALA A 62 -2.12 -21.67 1.75
CA ALA A 62 -3.09 -22.71 2.06
C ALA A 62 -3.38 -22.89 3.56
N CYS A 63 -2.42 -22.56 4.44
CA CYS A 63 -2.64 -22.52 5.88
C CYS A 63 -3.43 -21.27 6.31
N GLY A 64 -3.33 -20.19 5.54
CA GLY A 64 -3.87 -18.88 5.89
C GLY A 64 -3.00 -18.11 6.90
N PRO A 65 -3.34 -16.84 7.16
CA PRO A 65 -2.61 -16.01 8.10
C PRO A 65 -3.06 -16.26 9.55
N SER A 66 -2.27 -15.74 10.49
CA SER A 66 -2.67 -15.52 11.88
C SER A 66 -4.07 -14.89 11.96
N PRO A 67 -4.95 -15.35 12.88
CA PRO A 67 -6.31 -14.83 12.99
C PRO A 67 -6.39 -13.38 13.47
N THR A 68 -5.31 -12.85 14.06
CA THR A 68 -5.23 -11.50 14.59
C THR A 68 -4.23 -10.68 13.77
N PRO A 69 -4.67 -9.71 12.95
CA PRO A 69 -3.76 -8.78 12.29
C PRO A 69 -3.17 -7.77 13.26
N VAL A 70 -2.03 -7.19 12.88
CA VAL A 70 -1.41 -6.05 13.58
C VAL A 70 -1.75 -4.77 12.81
N SER A 71 -2.34 -3.79 13.48
CA SER A 71 -2.59 -2.46 12.89
C SER A 71 -1.30 -1.62 12.97
N ILE A 72 -0.84 -1.08 11.83
CA ILE A 72 0.41 -0.30 11.73
C ILE A 72 0.16 1.10 11.15
N ASN A 73 1.04 2.06 11.48
CA ASN A 73 0.85 3.46 11.08
C ASN A 73 1.48 3.80 9.71
N SER A 74 2.40 2.97 9.20
CA SER A 74 3.05 3.15 7.90
C SER A 74 3.75 1.87 7.44
N CYS A 75 3.83 1.65 6.13
CA CYS A 75 4.65 0.60 5.52
C CYS A 75 5.27 1.10 4.21
N VAL A 76 6.21 0.34 3.63
CA VAL A 76 6.76 0.60 2.30
C VAL A 76 6.32 -0.52 1.37
N VAL A 77 5.68 -0.18 0.25
CA VAL A 77 5.25 -1.12 -0.79
C VAL A 77 5.78 -0.61 -2.12
N ASN A 78 6.51 -1.44 -2.87
CA ASN A 78 7.10 -1.10 -4.17
C ASN A 78 7.93 0.21 -4.14
N GLY A 79 8.67 0.45 -3.06
CA GLY A 79 9.49 1.66 -2.85
C GLY A 79 8.71 2.90 -2.38
N VAL A 80 7.38 2.88 -2.37
CA VAL A 80 6.53 3.98 -1.89
C VAL A 80 6.18 3.77 -0.42
N LYS A 81 6.47 4.76 0.42
CA LYS A 81 6.05 4.76 1.84
C LYS A 81 4.61 5.24 1.97
N PHE A 82 3.71 4.38 2.41
CA PHE A 82 2.33 4.72 2.75
C PHE A 82 2.22 5.05 4.24
N VAL A 83 1.36 6.00 4.60
CA VAL A 83 1.15 6.47 5.98
C VAL A 83 -0.36 6.64 6.24
N VAL A 84 -0.86 6.19 7.40
CA VAL A 84 -2.28 6.40 7.74
C VAL A 84 -2.60 7.89 7.88
N HIS A 85 -3.78 8.30 7.39
CA HIS A 85 -4.17 9.70 7.23
C HIS A 85 -4.08 10.52 8.53
N SER A 86 -4.44 9.91 9.67
CA SER A 86 -4.35 10.53 11.01
C SER A 86 -2.94 10.92 11.44
N ARG A 87 -1.91 10.32 10.83
CA ARG A 87 -0.49 10.68 10.98
C ARG A 87 0.00 11.58 9.86
N ASP A 88 -0.54 11.39 8.66
CA ASP A 88 -0.17 12.10 7.44
C ASP A 88 -0.60 13.57 7.46
N ILE A 89 -1.75 13.91 8.06
CA ILE A 89 -2.26 15.29 8.20
C ILE A 89 -1.30 16.25 8.94
N LYS A 90 -0.29 15.72 9.64
CA LYS A 90 0.73 16.50 10.37
C LYS A 90 2.03 16.69 9.58
N ARG A 91 2.05 16.33 8.29
CA ARG A 91 3.26 16.26 7.45
C ARG A 91 3.15 17.20 6.25
N THR A 92 4.30 17.69 5.79
CA THR A 92 4.41 18.57 4.62
C THR A 92 4.16 17.83 3.31
N THR A 93 4.46 16.53 3.25
CA THR A 93 4.15 15.65 2.11
C THR A 93 3.09 14.64 2.51
N GLN A 94 2.07 14.48 1.66
CA GLN A 94 0.96 13.55 1.88
C GLN A 94 1.22 12.21 1.21
N ASN A 95 1.23 11.15 2.01
CA ASN A 95 1.43 9.76 1.61
C ASN A 95 0.25 8.85 2.06
N SER A 96 -0.90 9.43 2.35
CA SER A 96 -2.15 8.73 2.73
C SER A 96 -3.16 8.55 1.59
N GLY A 97 -2.93 9.13 0.41
CA GLY A 97 -3.79 8.90 -0.75
C GLY A 97 -3.64 7.48 -1.30
N ILE A 98 -4.76 6.79 -1.54
CA ILE A 98 -4.80 5.48 -2.19
C ILE A 98 -5.85 5.46 -3.30
N CYS A 99 -5.63 4.59 -4.29
CA CYS A 99 -6.63 4.28 -5.30
C CYS A 99 -6.69 2.77 -5.57
N SER A 100 -7.84 2.30 -6.03
CA SER A 100 -8.06 0.92 -6.43
C SER A 100 -8.89 0.87 -7.72
N PRO A 101 -8.67 -0.12 -8.60
CA PRO A 101 -9.57 -0.37 -9.72
C PRO A 101 -11.02 -0.57 -9.25
N GLY A 102 -11.97 -0.08 -10.03
CA GLY A 102 -13.39 -0.33 -9.83
C GLY A 102 -13.91 -1.54 -10.62
N GLU A 103 -15.22 -1.78 -10.52
CA GLU A 103 -15.86 -2.93 -11.20
C GLU A 103 -15.80 -2.82 -12.73
N ARG A 104 -15.85 -1.60 -13.28
CA ARG A 104 -15.80 -1.36 -14.73
C ARG A 104 -14.37 -1.08 -15.18
N LYS A 105 -14.02 -1.58 -16.37
CA LYS A 105 -12.71 -1.34 -16.98
C LYS A 105 -12.42 0.17 -17.13
N GLY A 106 -11.39 0.65 -16.44
CA GLY A 106 -10.99 2.06 -16.42
C GLY A 106 -11.63 2.90 -15.31
N GLU A 107 -12.51 2.32 -14.49
CA GLU A 107 -13.00 2.93 -13.26
C GLU A 107 -11.92 2.84 -12.18
N MET A 108 -11.74 3.92 -11.42
CA MET A 108 -10.82 4.00 -10.28
C MET A 108 -11.54 4.63 -9.10
N TYR A 109 -11.50 3.96 -7.95
CA TYR A 109 -11.92 4.54 -6.68
C TYR A 109 -10.72 5.19 -6.00
N TYR A 110 -10.97 6.32 -5.33
CA TYR A 110 -9.96 7.08 -4.59
C TYR A 110 -10.40 7.19 -3.13
N GLY A 111 -9.45 7.13 -2.22
CA GLY A 111 -9.70 7.14 -0.79
C GLY A 111 -8.50 7.66 -0.01
N LEU A 112 -8.75 8.00 1.26
CA LEU A 112 -7.67 8.23 2.23
C LEU A 112 -7.46 6.97 3.05
N LEU A 113 -6.19 6.59 3.21
CA LEU A 113 -5.74 5.42 3.96
C LEU A 113 -6.03 5.62 5.44
N GLU A 114 -7.09 4.99 5.93
CA GLU A 114 -7.51 5.08 7.33
C GLU A 114 -6.69 4.12 8.21
N GLU A 115 -6.43 2.92 7.70
CA GLU A 115 -5.80 1.83 8.45
C GLU A 115 -4.97 0.92 7.55
N ILE A 116 -3.88 0.39 8.11
CA ILE A 116 -3.00 -0.61 7.49
C ILE A 116 -2.98 -1.84 8.39
N LEU A 117 -3.45 -2.98 7.88
CA LEU A 117 -3.49 -4.26 8.60
C LEU A 117 -2.42 -5.21 8.08
N GLU A 118 -1.48 -5.59 8.94
CA GLU A 118 -0.47 -6.60 8.65
C GLU A 118 -0.94 -7.98 9.11
N PHE A 119 -1.02 -8.93 8.18
CA PHE A 119 -1.34 -10.33 8.41
C PHE A 119 -0.08 -11.18 8.27
N ALA A 120 0.35 -11.81 9.36
CA ALA A 120 1.47 -12.74 9.37
C ALA A 120 1.05 -14.11 8.82
N TYR A 121 1.74 -14.58 7.79
CA TYR A 121 1.76 -15.97 7.36
C TYR A 121 3.02 -16.66 7.93
N THR A 122 3.16 -17.97 7.71
CA THR A 122 4.33 -18.72 8.22
C THR A 122 5.65 -18.39 7.51
N GLN A 123 5.61 -17.88 6.27
CA GLN A 123 6.80 -17.54 5.46
C GLN A 123 6.95 -16.04 5.20
N PHE A 124 5.85 -15.29 5.13
CA PHE A 124 5.83 -13.88 4.74
C PHE A 124 4.74 -13.09 5.48
N LYS A 125 4.62 -11.81 5.17
CA LYS A 125 3.57 -10.92 5.68
C LYS A 125 2.80 -10.32 4.52
N VAL A 126 1.48 -10.23 4.65
CA VAL A 126 0.61 -9.51 3.70
C VAL A 126 0.07 -8.27 4.38
N VAL A 127 0.02 -7.16 3.66
CA VAL A 127 -0.49 -5.90 4.17
C VAL A 127 -1.76 -5.54 3.40
N LEU A 128 -2.85 -5.27 4.11
CA LEU A 128 -4.11 -4.79 3.55
C LEU A 128 -4.35 -3.34 3.93
N PHE A 129 -4.78 -2.53 2.96
CA PHE A 129 -5.12 -1.12 3.15
C PHE A 129 -6.63 -0.95 3.26
N ARG A 130 -7.09 -0.21 4.27
CA ARG A 130 -8.49 0.21 4.42
C ARG A 130 -8.60 1.70 4.13
N GLY A 131 -9.38 2.04 3.10
CA GLY A 131 -9.67 3.42 2.71
C GLY A 131 -11.04 3.89 3.18
N SER A 132 -11.19 5.20 3.38
CA SER A 132 -12.50 5.87 3.47
C SER A 132 -12.73 6.78 2.25
N PRO A 133 -13.75 6.49 1.43
CA PRO A 133 -14.25 7.40 0.39
C PRO A 133 -14.88 8.68 0.96
N GLU A 134 -15.42 8.62 2.18
CA GLU A 134 -16.06 9.75 2.85
C GLU A 134 -15.03 10.81 3.25
N LEU A 135 -13.89 10.39 3.83
CA LEU A 135 -12.78 11.27 4.15
C LEU A 135 -12.19 11.91 2.88
N TRP A 136 -12.08 11.15 1.78
CA TRP A 136 -11.67 11.69 0.48
C TRP A 136 -12.65 12.75 -0.03
N SER A 137 -13.96 12.47 0.03
CA SER A 137 -15.01 13.41 -0.38
C SER A 137 -15.01 14.69 0.47
N GLN A 138 -14.78 14.58 1.78
CA GLN A 138 -14.64 15.72 2.69
C GLN A 138 -13.39 16.56 2.37
N LEU A 139 -12.23 15.92 2.14
CA LEU A 139 -11.00 16.60 1.76
C LEU A 139 -11.17 17.38 0.44
N MET A 140 -11.73 16.74 -0.59
CA MET A 140 -11.98 17.40 -1.88
C MET A 140 -12.96 18.58 -1.75
N SER A 141 -13.98 18.47 -0.88
CA SER A 141 -14.88 19.58 -0.58
C SER A 141 -14.18 20.74 0.13
N GLN A 142 -13.26 20.46 1.06
CA GLN A 142 -12.45 21.49 1.72
C GLN A 142 -11.50 22.20 0.75
N MET A 143 -10.81 21.44 -0.12
CA MET A 143 -9.93 22.01 -1.14
C MET A 143 -10.69 22.94 -2.09
N ASN A 144 -11.86 22.50 -2.60
CA ASN A 144 -12.69 23.33 -3.48
C ASN A 144 -13.24 24.59 -2.78
N SER A 145 -13.45 24.56 -1.45
CA SER A 145 -13.89 25.75 -0.70
C SER A 145 -12.78 26.81 -0.54
N GLN A 146 -11.50 26.43 -0.68
CA GLN A 146 -10.37 27.36 -0.57
C GLN A 146 -10.04 28.02 -1.92
N THR A 147 -10.44 27.44 -3.05
CA THR A 147 -10.23 28.02 -4.39
C THR A 147 -11.21 29.14 -4.75
N GLU A 148 -12.28 29.37 -4.00
CA GLU A 148 -13.25 30.45 -4.28
C GLU A 148 -12.85 31.84 -3.72
N VAL A 149 -11.79 31.95 -2.90
CA VAL A 149 -11.25 33.24 -2.43
C VAL A 149 -10.12 33.75 -3.33
N GLY A 150 -10.45 33.91 -4.63
CA GLY A 150 -9.46 34.16 -5.68
C GLY A 150 -9.93 35.00 -6.86
N SER A 151 -10.91 35.91 -6.69
CA SER A 151 -11.33 36.85 -7.75
C SER A 151 -10.29 37.94 -8.03
N GLY A 152 -9.13 37.53 -8.56
CA GLY A 152 -8.12 38.39 -9.16
C GLY A 152 -8.09 38.19 -10.66
N SER A 153 -8.64 39.14 -11.42
CA SER A 153 -8.64 39.08 -12.89
C SER A 153 -7.22 39.02 -13.46
N GLY A 154 -6.87 37.88 -14.03
CA GLY A 154 -5.64 37.67 -14.81
C GLY A 154 -5.94 36.87 -16.06
N ALA A 155 -6.20 37.55 -17.18
CA ALA A 155 -6.39 36.90 -18.46
C ALA A 155 -5.07 36.28 -18.94
N GLY A 156 -5.03 34.96 -19.12
CA GLY A 156 -3.87 34.22 -19.62
C GLY A 156 -4.32 33.16 -20.61
N VAL A 157 -4.08 33.41 -21.90
CA VAL A 157 -4.48 32.55 -23.01
C VAL A 157 -3.73 31.22 -22.95
N CYS A 158 -4.46 30.11 -23.03
CA CYS A 158 -3.90 28.79 -23.30
C CYS A 158 -3.94 28.50 -24.81
N GLU A 159 -2.81 28.63 -25.50
CA GLU A 159 -2.60 28.01 -26.82
C GLU A 159 -1.31 27.18 -26.85
N ALA A 160 -1.30 26.25 -27.80
CA ALA A 160 -0.35 25.14 -27.88
C ALA A 160 1.06 25.54 -28.34
N GLY A 161 2.01 24.62 -28.20
CA GLY A 161 3.22 24.67 -29.03
C GLY A 161 4.42 23.94 -28.46
N SER A 162 4.71 22.76 -29.00
CA SER A 162 6.04 22.16 -28.94
C SER A 162 7.08 23.05 -29.62
N GLY A 163 8.19 23.37 -28.95
CA GLY A 163 9.32 24.06 -29.59
C GLY A 163 10.45 24.41 -28.64
N SER A 164 11.53 23.61 -28.66
CA SER A 164 12.83 24.06 -28.13
C SER A 164 13.41 25.13 -29.05
N PRO A 165 14.07 26.16 -28.49
CA PRO A 165 15.36 26.53 -29.06
C PRO A 165 16.44 26.83 -28.01
N SER A 166 17.66 26.43 -28.36
CA SER A 166 18.92 26.87 -27.75
C SER A 166 19.21 28.35 -28.01
N GLY A 167 19.77 29.08 -27.04
CA GLY A 167 20.26 30.45 -27.27
C GLY A 167 20.89 31.10 -26.03
N SER A 168 22.20 31.32 -26.07
CA SER A 168 23.08 31.96 -25.06
C SER A 168 22.74 33.40 -24.66
N GLY A 169 23.02 33.81 -23.41
CA GLY A 169 23.12 35.21 -23.00
C GLY A 169 23.51 35.42 -21.52
N GLU A 170 24.41 36.39 -21.26
CA GLU A 170 24.95 36.76 -19.93
C GLU A 170 24.47 38.19 -19.54
N ALA A 171 24.52 38.69 -18.30
CA ALA A 171 25.09 38.19 -17.03
C ALA A 171 24.01 38.39 -15.90
N SER A 172 24.22 38.69 -14.61
CA SER A 172 25.38 39.06 -13.76
C SER A 172 25.05 38.80 -12.27
N SER A 173 26.05 38.94 -11.41
CA SER A 173 26.05 38.70 -9.96
C SER A 173 24.97 39.40 -9.12
N GLY A 174 24.49 38.69 -8.08
CA GLY A 174 23.71 39.23 -6.96
C GLY A 174 23.86 38.34 -5.72
N SER A 175 24.74 38.75 -4.80
CA SER A 175 25.05 38.01 -3.57
C SER A 175 24.01 38.23 -2.48
N GLY A 176 23.54 37.16 -1.84
CA GLY A 176 22.73 37.19 -0.62
C GLY A 176 22.99 35.94 0.21
N THR A 177 23.76 36.08 1.29
CA THR A 177 24.05 35.04 2.28
C THR A 177 23.11 35.16 3.47
N ASP A 178 22.51 34.05 3.88
CA ASP A 178 21.99 33.77 5.23
C ASP A 178 21.75 32.25 5.25
N GLU A 179 22.00 31.44 6.27
CA GLU A 179 22.85 31.42 7.48
C GLU A 179 22.51 30.05 8.12
N ALA A 180 23.47 29.40 8.77
CA ALA A 180 23.35 28.22 9.64
C ALA A 180 22.34 27.07 9.33
N SER A 181 22.86 25.93 8.85
CA SER A 181 22.28 24.59 9.07
C SER A 181 23.36 23.62 9.53
N GLY A 182 23.22 23.00 10.71
CA GLY A 182 24.02 21.82 11.08
C GLY A 182 24.62 21.78 12.48
N SER A 183 23.84 21.31 13.46
CA SER A 183 24.26 20.34 14.49
C SER A 183 22.98 19.90 15.24
N GLY A 184 22.73 18.63 15.54
CA GLY A 184 23.58 17.45 15.38
C GLY A 184 23.57 16.68 16.68
N ASP A 185 22.54 15.87 16.90
CA ASP A 185 22.42 14.97 18.05
C ASP A 185 22.11 13.55 17.57
N ASP A 186 23.16 12.79 17.31
CA ASP A 186 23.09 11.34 17.18
C ASP A 186 22.84 10.73 18.57
N ILE A 187 21.68 10.14 18.80
CA ILE A 187 21.44 9.37 20.03
C ILE A 187 22.05 7.99 19.87
N ASN A 188 23.28 7.87 20.36
CA ASN A 188 23.99 6.60 20.52
C ASN A 188 23.20 5.70 21.49
N ILE A 189 22.89 4.46 21.07
CA ILE A 189 22.40 3.43 22.00
C ILE A 189 23.62 2.64 22.47
N ASP A 190 24.29 3.18 23.48
CA ASP A 190 25.20 2.37 24.29
C ASP A 190 24.36 1.38 25.11
N GLY A 191 24.63 0.10 24.92
CA GLY A 191 24.00 -0.95 25.71
C GLY A 191 24.61 -1.00 27.12
N ASP A 192 23.80 -1.36 28.11
CA ASP A 192 24.31 -1.80 29.41
C ASP A 192 23.83 -3.22 29.71
N SER A 193 24.73 -4.02 30.25
CA SER A 193 24.50 -5.41 30.64
C SER A 193 24.30 -5.47 32.15
N SER A 194 23.34 -6.27 32.60
CA SER A 194 23.24 -6.62 34.03
C SER A 194 22.91 -8.10 34.21
N ASP A 195 23.95 -8.92 34.11
CA ASP A 195 24.00 -10.17 34.86
C ASP A 195 24.21 -9.84 36.35
N GLY A 196 23.56 -10.60 37.26
CA GLY A 196 23.69 -10.38 38.70
C GLY A 196 22.84 -11.36 39.52
N GLU A 197 23.46 -12.46 39.94
CA GLU A 197 22.84 -13.55 40.72
C GLU A 197 22.40 -13.14 42.14
N GLY A 198 21.46 -13.89 42.75
CA GLY A 198 21.17 -13.73 44.18
C GLY A 198 20.03 -14.58 44.77
N GLN A 199 20.37 -15.80 45.20
CA GLN A 199 19.62 -16.73 46.10
C GLN A 199 18.43 -17.51 45.53
#